data_AF-A0A259JDJ0-F1
#
_entry.id   AF-A0A259JDJ0-F1
#
_cell.length_a   1.000
_cell.length_b   1.000
_cell.length_c   1.000
_cell.angle_alpha   90.00
_cell.angle_beta   90.00
_cell.angle_gamma   90.00
#
_symmetry.space_group_name_H-M   'P 1'
#
loop_
_entity.id
_entity.type
_entity.pdbx_description
1 polymer ?
#
loop_
_entity_poly.entity_id
_entity_poly.type
_entity_poly.pdbx_seq_one_letter_code
_entity_poly.pdbx_strand_id
1 'polypeptide(L)'
;MSDADLNQQRWTRVDDYIVNALVPADPVLDAVLEASAAAGLPAINVSPAQGQMLALFARMVKARRILEIGTLGGYSTIWLARA
;
A
#
# COMPACT_ATOMS: atom_id res chain seq x y z
N MET A 1 15.79 7.42 23.47
CA MET A 1 14.69 7.28 22.48
C MET A 1 13.71 8.39 22.77
N SER A 2 13.33 9.18 21.77
CA SER A 2 12.38 10.29 21.95
C SER A 2 10.94 9.78 22.03
N ASP A 3 10.02 10.61 22.52
CA ASP A 3 8.58 10.30 22.49
C ASP A 3 8.05 10.09 21.06
N ALA A 4 8.63 10.78 20.09
CA ALA A 4 8.31 10.60 18.67
C ALA A 4 8.70 9.19 18.18
N ASP A 5 9.87 8.69 18.58
CA ASP A 5 10.33 7.34 18.22
C ASP A 5 9.42 6.26 18.82
N LEU A 6 8.99 6.44 20.07
CA LEU A 6 8.06 5.53 20.75
C LEU A 6 6.69 5.50 20.06
N ASN A 7 6.19 6.67 19.64
CA ASN A 7 4.94 6.75 18.89
C ASN A 7 5.06 6.09 17.52
N GLN A 8 6.14 6.34 16.78
CA GLN A 8 6.37 5.71 15.48
C GLN A 8 6.40 4.18 15.59
N GLN A 9 7.11 3.63 16.59
CA GLN A 9 7.14 2.18 16.84
C GLN A 9 5.76 1.61 17.15
N ARG A 10 4.94 2.35 17.90
CA ARG A 10 3.57 1.93 18.20
C ARG A 10 2.72 1.88 16.94
N TRP A 11 2.82 2.91 16.09
CA TRP A 11 2.10 2.95 14.81
C TRP A 11 2.50 1.80 13.88
N THR A 12 3.80 1.54 13.73
CA THR A 12 4.30 0.41 12.94
C THR A 12 3.75 -0.92 13.45
N ARG A 13 3.77 -1.16 14.77
CA ARG A 13 3.23 -2.41 15.34
C ARG A 13 1.74 -2.60 15.09
N VAL A 14 0.97 -1.52 15.12
CA VAL A 14 -0.47 -1.57 14.81
C VAL A 14 -0.69 -1.83 13.32
N ASP A 15 0.07 -1.17 12.44
CA ASP A 15 -0.03 -1.41 10.99
C ASP A 15 0.34 -2.86 10.65
N ASP A 16 1.44 -3.39 11.22
CA ASP A 16 1.85 -4.78 11.06
C ASP A 16 0.77 -5.75 11.53
N TYR A 17 0.13 -5.49 12.67
CA TYR A 17 -0.97 -6.32 13.17
C TYR A 17 -2.16 -6.34 12.19
N ILE A 18 -2.55 -5.18 11.67
CA ILE A 18 -3.65 -5.04 10.70
C ILE A 18 -3.30 -5.77 9.39
N VAL A 19 -2.10 -5.53 8.85
CA VAL A 19 -1.63 -6.13 7.59
C VAL A 19 -1.59 -7.65 7.72
N ASN A 20 -0.95 -8.17 8.77
CA ASN A 20 -0.82 -9.61 8.98
C ASN A 20 -2.18 -10.31 9.19
N ALA A 21 -3.15 -9.62 9.81
CA ALA A 21 -4.46 -10.20 10.08
C ALA A 21 -5.43 -10.13 8.89
N LEU A 22 -5.32 -9.10 8.04
CA LEU A 22 -6.38 -8.75 7.07
C LEU A 22 -5.93 -8.67 5.62
N VAL A 23 -4.64 -8.52 5.34
CA VAL A 23 -4.11 -8.32 4.00
C VAL A 23 -3.38 -9.59 3.54
N PRO A 24 -3.91 -10.33 2.56
CA PRO A 24 -3.25 -11.53 2.04
C PRO A 24 -1.90 -11.19 1.41
N ALA A 25 -0.93 -12.10 1.55
CA ALA A 25 0.34 -12.02 0.85
C ALA A 25 0.11 -12.06 -0.68
N ASP A 26 0.83 -11.23 -1.41
CA ASP A 26 0.69 -11.10 -2.86
C ASP A 26 2.08 -10.93 -3.51
N PRO A 27 2.62 -12.01 -4.12
CA PRO A 27 3.94 -11.97 -4.73
C PRO A 27 4.09 -10.92 -5.84
N VAL A 28 3.01 -10.48 -6.48
CA VAL A 28 3.07 -9.42 -7.51
C VAL A 28 3.28 -8.06 -6.87
N LEU A 29 2.61 -7.79 -5.75
CA LEU A 29 2.80 -6.55 -5.00
C LEU A 29 4.21 -6.46 -4.42
N ASP A 30 4.74 -7.57 -3.89
CA ASP A 30 6.12 -7.66 -3.42
C ASP A 30 7.11 -7.39 -4.56
N ALA A 31 6.91 -8.05 -5.71
CA ALA A 31 7.77 -7.87 -6.88
C ALA A 31 7.78 -6.41 -7.40
N VAL A 32 6.66 -5.69 -7.31
CA VAL A 32 6.58 -4.28 -7.72
C VAL A 32 7.35 -3.37 -6.76
N LEU A 33 7.32 -3.65 -5.44
CA LEU A 33 8.13 -2.90 -4.47
C LEU A 33 9.62 -3.12 -4.73
N GLU A 34 10.04 -4.36 -4.93
CA GLU A 34 11.44 -4.71 -5.27
C GLU A 34 11.90 -4.04 -6.57
N ALA A 35 11.07 -4.10 -7.63
CA ALA A 35 11.38 -3.46 -8.90
C ALA A 35 11.47 -1.93 -8.78
N SER A 36 10.61 -1.31 -7.95
CA SER A 36 10.64 0.13 -7.69
C SER A 36 11.93 0.54 -6.98
N ALA A 37 12.35 -0.24 -5.99
CA ALA A 37 13.61 -0.02 -5.27
C ALA A 37 14.82 -0.19 -6.20
N ALA A 38 14.84 -1.25 -7.03
CA ALA A 38 15.90 -1.50 -8.01
C ALA A 38 16.01 -0.39 -9.06
N ALA A 39 14.88 0.23 -9.42
CA ALA A 39 14.83 1.38 -10.32
C ALA A 39 15.21 2.72 -9.67
N GLY A 40 15.51 2.74 -8.36
CA GLY A 40 15.87 3.96 -7.63
C GLY A 40 14.69 4.93 -7.41
N LEU A 41 13.45 4.43 -7.45
CA LEU A 41 12.28 5.26 -7.18
C LEU A 41 12.22 5.61 -5.68
N PRO A 42 11.69 6.80 -5.33
CA PRO A 42 11.49 7.16 -3.93
C PRO A 42 10.47 6.22 -3.27
N ALA A 43 10.75 5.81 -2.03
CA ALA A 43 9.89 4.93 -1.22
C ALA A 43 8.66 5.68 -0.66
N ILE A 44 7.81 6.18 -1.56
CA ILE A 44 6.58 6.93 -1.26
C ILE A 44 5.32 6.15 -1.67
N ASN A 45 5.43 4.84 -1.84
CA ASN A 45 4.27 3.97 -2.01
C ASN A 45 3.38 3.99 -0.75
N VAL A 46 2.09 3.76 -0.95
CA VAL A 46 1.15 3.51 0.14
C VAL A 46 1.51 2.22 0.90
N SER A 47 1.09 2.10 2.15
CA SER A 47 1.20 0.83 2.89
C SER A 47 0.24 -0.24 2.33
N PRO A 48 0.44 -1.54 2.62
CA PRO A 48 -0.49 -2.58 2.20
C PRO A 48 -1.93 -2.36 2.71
N ALA A 49 -2.09 -1.92 3.96
CA ALA A 49 -3.40 -1.58 4.53
C ALA A 49 -4.08 -0.42 3.77
N GLN A 50 -3.31 0.60 3.39
CA GLN A 50 -3.81 1.72 2.58
C GLN A 50 -4.17 1.30 1.15
N GLY A 51 -3.37 0.43 0.52
CA GLY A 51 -3.69 -0.17 -0.79
C GLY A 51 -5.01 -0.95 -0.76
N GLN A 52 -5.19 -1.79 0.26
CA GLN A 52 -6.45 -2.53 0.44
C GLN A 52 -7.64 -1.59 0.71
N MET A 53 -7.45 -0.50 1.46
CA MET A 53 -8.48 0.53 1.64
C MET A 53 -8.90 1.14 0.30
N LEU A 54 -7.96 1.48 -0.59
CA LEU A 54 -8.27 1.98 -1.93
C LEU A 54 -9.07 0.97 -2.76
N ALA A 55 -8.69 -0.31 -2.72
CA ALA A 55 -9.42 -1.36 -3.41
C ALA A 55 -10.85 -1.55 -2.87
N LEU A 56 -11.04 -1.46 -1.54
CA LEU A 56 -12.37 -1.47 -0.92
C LEU A 56 -13.21 -0.28 -1.35
N PHE A 57 -12.64 0.94 -1.39
CA PHE A 57 -13.34 2.13 -1.86
C PHE A 57 -13.80 1.98 -3.32
N ALA A 58 -12.91 1.55 -4.21
CA ALA A 58 -13.23 1.30 -5.61
C ALA A 58 -14.35 0.25 -5.79
N ARG A 59 -14.33 -0.84 -5.00
CA ARG A 59 -15.39 -1.87 -4.97
C ARG A 59 -16.73 -1.33 -4.48
N MET A 60 -16.75 -0.59 -3.38
CA MET A 60 -17.97 -0.05 -2.79
C MET A 60 -18.71 0.90 -3.75
N VAL A 61 -17.96 1.70 -4.51
CA VAL A 61 -18.54 2.60 -5.52
C VAL A 61 -18.76 1.93 -6.87
N LYS A 62 -18.47 0.63 -7.00
CA LYS A 62 -18.55 -0.15 -8.25
C LYS A 62 -17.83 0.55 -9.41
N ALA A 63 -16.61 1.02 -9.14
CA ALA A 63 -15.83 1.78 -10.10
C ALA A 63 -15.65 1.00 -11.42
N ARG A 64 -15.93 1.66 -12.55
CA ARG A 64 -15.65 1.13 -13.90
C ARG A 64 -14.50 1.86 -14.58
N ARG A 65 -14.18 3.05 -14.09
CA ARG A 65 -13.11 3.93 -14.56
C ARG A 65 -12.53 4.63 -13.34
N ILE A 66 -11.22 4.57 -13.19
CA ILE A 66 -10.48 5.20 -12.11
C ILE A 66 -9.42 6.09 -12.76
N LEU A 67 -9.32 7.34 -12.29
CA LEU A 67 -8.21 8.24 -12.61
C LEU A 67 -7.26 8.25 -11.42
N GLU A 68 -6.01 7.88 -11.65
CA GLU A 68 -4.93 7.99 -10.68
C GLU A 68 -3.95 9.06 -11.17
N ILE A 69 -3.62 10.04 -10.32
CA ILE A 69 -2.65 11.09 -10.64
C ILE A 69 -1.43 10.86 -9.77
N GLY A 70 -0.34 10.40 -10.39
CA GLY A 70 0.89 10.01 -9.72
C GLY A 70 0.99 8.49 -9.56
N THR A 71 1.58 7.82 -10.56
CA THR A 71 1.66 6.35 -10.63
C THR A 71 2.83 5.77 -9.82
N LEU A 72 3.95 6.50 -9.71
CA LEU A 72 5.22 5.97 -9.20
C LEU A 72 5.56 4.63 -9.89
N GLY A 73 5.83 3.57 -9.12
CA GLY A 73 6.09 2.22 -9.59
C GLY A 73 4.83 1.36 -9.78
N GLY A 74 3.63 1.92 -9.59
CA GLY A 74 2.37 1.25 -9.88
C GLY A 74 1.78 0.41 -8.73
N TYR A 75 2.32 0.50 -7.51
CA TYR A 75 1.83 -0.29 -6.37
C TYR A 75 0.35 -0.02 -6.05
N SER A 76 -0.04 1.26 -5.89
CA SER A 76 -1.44 1.66 -5.71
C SER A 76 -2.31 1.37 -6.92
N THR A 77 -1.74 1.50 -8.13
CA THR A 77 -2.43 1.20 -9.39
C THR A 77 -2.89 -0.25 -9.44
N ILE A 78 -2.06 -1.20 -8.97
CA ILE A 78 -2.43 -2.62 -8.95
C ILE A 78 -3.60 -2.87 -8.01
N TRP A 79 -3.62 -2.25 -6.83
CA TRP A 79 -4.75 -2.32 -5.90
C TRP A 79 -6.05 -1.80 -6.53
N LEU A 80 -5.98 -0.62 -7.16
CA LEU A 80 -7.12 0.01 -7.82
C LEU A 80 -7.61 -0.78 -9.04
N ALA A 81 -6.69 -1.32 -9.85
CA ALA A 81 -7.03 -2.04 -11.08
C ALA A 81 -7.64 -3.43 -10.82
N ARG A 82 -7.29 -4.06 -9.69
CA ARG A 82 -7.86 -5.34 -9.25
C ARG A 82 -9.16 -5.19 -8.44
N ALA A 83 -9.59 -3.97 -8.17
CA ALA A 83 -10.78 -3.68 -7.38
C ALA A 83 -12.06 -4.17 -8.06
#